data_AF-A0A7S9GSP7-F1
#
_entry.id   AF-A0A7S9GSP7-F1
#
_cell.length_a   1.000
_cell.length_b   1.000
_cell.length_c   1.000
_cell.angle_alpha   90.00
_cell.angle_beta   90.00
_cell.angle_gamma   90.00
#
_symmetry.space_group_name_H-M   'P 1'
#
loop_
_entity.id
_entity.type
_entity.pdbx_description
1 polymer ?
#
loop_
_entity_poly.entity_id
_entity_poly.type
_entity_poly.pdbx_seq_one_letter_code
_entity_poly.pdbx_strand_id
1 'polypeptide(L)' 'MIYGGFEIKSFEVGKGQWHARVQRIDQKPVVIDGMPFPTLEIGFAWSDRDAAISDATKLIDRLHPRNGMTAAVGASA' A
#
# COMPACT_ATOMS: atom_id res chain seq x y z
N MET A 1 -6.99 9.50 -4.41
CA MET A 1 -7.47 8.78 -5.61
C MET A 1 -7.69 7.32 -5.27
N ILE A 2 -8.41 6.56 -6.10
CA ILE A 2 -8.59 5.11 -5.90
C ILE A 2 -7.72 4.35 -6.91
N TYR A 3 -6.96 3.36 -6.44
CA TYR A 3 -6.11 2.51 -7.24
C TYR A 3 -6.10 1.08 -6.69
N GLY A 4 -6.37 0.07 -7.54
CA GLY A 4 -6.25 -1.35 -7.16
C GLY A 4 -7.10 -1.78 -5.95
N GLY A 5 -8.24 -1.13 -5.67
CA GLY A 5 -9.06 -1.41 -4.48
C GLY A 5 -8.64 -0.64 -3.21
N PHE A 6 -7.72 0.31 -3.34
CA PHE A 6 -7.24 1.16 -2.26
C PHE A 6 -7.51 2.63 -2.55
N GLU A 7 -7.91 3.38 -1.53
CA GLU A 7 -7.85 4.82 -1.51
C GLU A 7 -6.43 5.27 -1.13
N ILE A 8 -5.82 6.10 -1.98
CA ILE A 8 -4.55 6.78 -1.75
C ILE A 8 -4.83 8.25 -1.44
N LYS A 9 -4.41 8.71 -0.26
CA LYS A 9 -4.48 10.11 0.16
C LYS A 9 -3.07 10.65 0.34
N SER A 10 -2.71 11.66 -0.44
CA SER A 10 -1.43 12.37 -0.34
C SER A 10 -1.58 13.64 0.49
N PHE A 11 -0.67 13.90 1.43
CA PHE A 11 -0.69 15.10 2.26
C PHE A 11 0.73 15.52 2.63
N GLU A 12 0.93 16.82 2.84
CA GLU A 12 2.22 17.39 3.23
C GLU A 12 2.28 17.52 4.76
N VAL A 13 3.36 17.01 5.38
CA VAL A 13 3.64 17.10 6.82
C VAL A 13 4.94 17.88 7.02
N GLY A 14 4.82 19.21 7.08
CA GLY A 14 5.98 20.10 7.09
C GLY A 14 6.48 20.39 5.68
N LYS A 15 7.40 21.35 5.53
CA LYS A 15 7.77 21.89 4.21
C LYS A 15 8.53 20.86 3.36
N GLY A 16 7.95 20.46 2.23
CA GLY A 16 8.56 19.54 1.27
C GLY A 16 8.63 18.08 1.73
N GLN A 17 7.78 17.70 2.70
CA GLN A 17 7.68 16.34 3.19
C GLN A 17 6.29 15.81 2.88
N TRP A 18 6.16 15.16 1.74
CA TRP A 18 4.91 14.56 1.29
C TRP A 18 4.78 13.14 1.81
N HIS A 19 3.58 12.76 2.22
CA HIS A 19 3.22 11.45 2.73
C HIS A 19 2.06 10.88 1.92
N ALA A 20 1.93 9.56 1.86
CA ALA A 20 0.81 8.87 1.24
C ALA A 20 0.18 7.85 2.18
N ARG A 21 -1.10 8.06 2.52
CA ARG A 21 -1.91 7.11 3.26
C ARG A 21 -2.64 6.19 2.29
N VAL A 22 -2.54 4.89 2.55
CA VAL A 22 -3.17 3.85 1.74
C VAL A 22 -4.18 3.09 2.61
N GLN A 23 -5.42 3.03 2.15
CA GLN A 23 -6.50 2.35 2.86
C GLN A 23 -7.35 1.54 1.89
N ARG A 24 -7.72 0.31 2.25
CA ARG A 24 -8.65 -0.48 1.43
C ARG A 24 -10.04 0.16 1.43
N ILE A 25 -10.65 0.25 0.25
CA ILE A 25 -11.99 0.81 0.09
C ILE A 25 -13.06 -0.10 0.72
N ASP A 26 -12.80 -1.41 0.75
CA ASP A 26 -13.68 -2.40 1.38
C ASP A 26 -13.55 -2.46 2.91
N GLN A 27 -12.77 -1.54 3.50
CA GLN A 27 -12.54 -1.39 4.95
C GLN A 27 -11.96 -2.63 5.65
N LYS A 28 -11.57 -3.68 4.92
CA LYS A 28 -10.83 -4.80 5.52
C LYS A 28 -9.38 -4.37 5.79
N PRO A 29 -8.74 -4.95 6.81
CA PRO A 29 -7.32 -4.73 7.04
C PRO A 29 -6.48 -5.23 5.86
N VAL A 30 -5.36 -4.55 5.63
CA VAL A 30 -4.28 -5.02 4.76
C VAL A 30 -3.45 -6.00 5.56
N VAL A 31 -3.25 -7.22 5.07
CA VAL A 31 -2.41 -8.20 5.74
C VAL A 31 -1.01 -8.15 5.12
N ILE A 32 -0.01 -7.81 5.93
CA ILE A 32 1.41 -7.79 5.55
C ILE A 32 2.12 -8.76 6.49
N ASP A 33 2.81 -9.75 5.93
CA ASP A 33 3.52 -10.79 6.71
C ASP A 33 2.66 -11.46 7.80
N GLY A 34 1.36 -11.67 7.51
CA GLY A 34 0.41 -12.26 8.44
C GLY A 34 -0.16 -11.28 9.49
N MET A 35 0.33 -10.05 9.54
CA MET A 35 -0.12 -9.01 10.47
C MET A 35 -1.20 -8.12 9.81
N PRO A 36 -2.39 -7.98 10.41
CA PRO A 36 -3.45 -7.13 9.87
C PRO A 36 -3.25 -5.66 10.25
N PHE A 37 -3.25 -4.78 9.25
CA PHE A 37 -3.19 -3.33 9.40
C PHE A 37 -4.53 -2.71 8.98
N PRO A 38 -5.30 -2.12 9.91
CA PRO A 38 -6.59 -1.49 9.59
C PRO A 38 -6.43 -0.21 8.74
N THR A 39 -5.27 0.42 8.82
CA THR A 39 -4.86 1.53 7.95
C THR A 39 -3.36 1.41 7.76
N LEU A 40 -2.90 1.50 6.52
CA LEU A 40 -1.48 1.51 6.20
C LEU A 40 -1.06 2.94 5.85
N GLU A 41 -0.39 3.60 6.78
CA GLU A 41 0.17 4.93 6.56
C GLU A 41 1.62 4.78 6.13
N ILE A 42 1.94 5.22 4.91
CA ILE A 42 3.29 5.13 4.36
C ILE A 42 3.81 6.56 4.25
N GLY A 43 4.74 6.87 5.14
CA GLY A 43 5.33 8.19 5.25
C GLY A 43 6.83 8.08 5.16
N PHE A 44 7.39 8.19 3.96
CA PHE A 44 8.76 8.64 3.80
C PHE A 44 8.74 10.13 3.48
N ALA A 45 9.84 10.84 3.79
CA ALA A 45 9.98 12.24 3.43
C ALA A 45 10.24 12.37 1.92
N TRP A 46 9.20 12.21 1.11
CA TRP A 46 9.29 12.49 -0.33
C TRP A 46 9.28 14.00 -0.56
N SER A 47 10.17 14.47 -1.43
CA SER A 47 10.30 15.89 -1.78
C SER A 47 9.12 16.42 -2.61
N ASP A 48 8.28 15.53 -3.15
CA ASP A 48 7.16 15.86 -4.02
C ASP A 48 5.95 14.93 -3.82
N ARG A 49 4.76 15.46 -4.11
CA ARG A 49 3.48 14.77 -3.99
C ARG A 49 3.35 13.57 -4.93
N ASP A 50 3.77 13.72 -6.19
CA ASP A 50 3.66 12.68 -7.20
C ASP A 50 4.57 11.51 -6.86
N ALA A 51 5.77 11.78 -6.31
CA ALA A 51 6.66 10.74 -5.80
C ALA A 51 6.01 9.90 -4.69
N ALA A 52 5.31 10.53 -3.73
CA ALA A 52 4.58 9.82 -2.68
C ALA A 52 3.43 8.96 -3.26
N ILE A 53 2.73 9.48 -4.26
CA ILE A 53 1.65 8.77 -4.96
C ILE A 53 2.18 7.57 -5.77
N SER A 54 3.27 7.76 -6.51
CA SER A 54 3.89 6.74 -7.35
C SER A 54 4.38 5.56 -6.51
N ASP A 55 5.01 5.84 -5.38
CA ASP A 55 5.50 4.79 -4.48
C ASP A 55 4.35 4.03 -3.81
N ALA A 56 3.29 4.72 -3.36
CA ALA A 56 2.08 4.09 -2.84
C ALA A 56 1.42 3.16 -3.87
N THR A 57 1.39 3.56 -5.15
CA THR A 57 0.86 2.75 -6.25
C THR A 57 1.69 1.47 -6.43
N LYS A 58 3.02 1.59 -6.48
CA LYS A 58 3.94 0.42 -6.56
C LYS A 58 3.79 -0.53 -5.37
N LEU A 59 3.53 -0.01 -4.17
CA LEU A 59 3.25 -0.88 -3.03
C LEU A 59 1.94 -1.64 -3.23
N ILE A 60 0.89 -0.96 -3.67
CA ILE A 60 -0.40 -1.61 -3.96
C ILE A 60 -0.23 -2.70 -5.01
N ASP A 61 0.58 -2.48 -6.06
CA ASP A 61 0.92 -3.52 -7.04
C ASP A 61 1.59 -4.75 -6.41
N ARG A 62 2.37 -4.59 -5.33
CA ARG A 62 2.96 -5.73 -4.59
C ARG A 62 1.95 -6.42 -3.66
N LEU A 63 1.02 -5.64 -3.10
CA LEU A 63 -0.04 -6.15 -2.23
C LEU A 63 -1.15 -6.87 -3.00
N HIS A 64 -1.31 -6.56 -4.28
CA HIS A 64 -2.13 -7.31 -5.21
C HIS A 64 -1.26 -8.42 -5.82
N PRO A 65 -1.28 -9.66 -5.31
CA PRO A 65 -0.79 -10.77 -6.10
C PRO A 65 -1.62 -10.79 -7.39
N ARG A 66 -0.94 -10.79 -8.54
CA ARG A 66 -1.57 -11.12 -9.83
C ARG A 66 -2.34 -12.41 -9.59
N ASN A 67 -3.66 -12.33 -9.51
CA ASN A 67 -4.54 -13.39 -9.00
C ASN A 67 -4.62 -14.56 -10.02
N GLY A 68 -3.51 -15.23 -10.29
CA GLY A 68 -3.40 -16.17 -11.40
C GLY A 68 -2.31 -17.23 -11.30
N MET A 69 -1.71 -17.49 -10.14
CA MET A 69 -1.00 -18.77 -9.94
C MET A 69 -1.02 -19.21 -8.48
N THR A 70 -1.87 -20.18 -8.18
CA THR A 70 -1.71 -21.10 -7.07
C THR A 70 -0.33 -21.74 -7.09
N ALA A 71 0.40 -21.65 -5.98
CA ALA A 71 1.44 -22.57 -5.55
C ALA A 71 1.39 -22.47 -4.00
N ALA A 72 0.86 -23.41 -3.21
CA ALA A 72 1.10 -24.85 -3.22
C ALA A 72 2.58 -25.19 -3.43
N VAL A 73 3.44 -24.67 -2.56
CA VAL A 73 4.77 -25.22 -2.22
C VAL A 73 5.01 -24.83 -0.76
N GLY A 74 5.17 -25.72 0.20
CA GLY A 74 5.17 -27.17 0.22
C GLY A 74 5.27 -27.55 1.70
N ALA A 75 4.57 -28.62 2.08
CA ALA A 75 4.87 -29.32 3.31
C ALA A 75 6.33 -29.79 3.27
N SER A 76 7.05 -29.63 4.36
CA SER A 76 8.34 -30.27 4.65
C SER A 76 8.55 -30.14 6.16
N ALA A 77 8.83 -31.15 6.95
CA ALA A 77 8.73 -32.61 6.85
C ALA A 77 8.68 -33.10 8.31
#